data_AF-A0A134ATS6-F1
#
_entry.id   AF-A0A134ATS6-F1
#
_cell.length_a   1.000
_cell.length_b   1.000
_cell.length_c   1.000
_cell.angle_alpha   90.00
_cell.angle_beta   90.00
_cell.angle_gamma   90.00
#
_symmetry.space_group_name_H-M   'P 1'
#
loop_
_entity.id
_entity.type
_entity.pdbx_description
1 polymer ?
#
loop_
_entity_poly.entity_id
_entity_poly.type
_entity_poly.pdbx_seq_one_letter_code
_entity_poly.pdbx_strand_id
1 'polypeptide(L)'
;MDKTNPKLYCLEIRGDFACFTRPELKVERVSYDVITPSAARNIFQCIFWKPAIQWHVRRIEVLKPIRRTSIRRNEVGSTMSHKATKPLFIEENRQQRTAYILRDVAYRIYAEMEFIPLEKRSKKQQEECKDPKAETPEKYDAIFLERATKGQCFTQPYLGCREFTCSFEYIPRGQEQDLPIDESRDLGIMLFDMDFEQNLQCPPPLFFQAQMVNGVIDVPHKSSKEILR
;
A
#
# COMPACT_ATOMS: atom_id res chain seq x y z
N MET A 1 21.19 -15.21 -7.80
CA MET A 1 20.44 -14.95 -6.56
C MET A 1 19.80 -16.25 -6.11
N ASP A 2 20.13 -16.67 -4.90
CA ASP A 2 19.62 -17.89 -4.29
C ASP A 2 18.10 -17.76 -4.12
N LYS A 3 17.31 -18.58 -4.84
CA LYS A 3 15.84 -18.52 -4.81
C LYS A 3 15.25 -19.00 -3.47
N THR A 4 16.11 -19.41 -2.53
CA THR A 4 15.74 -20.04 -1.27
C THR A 4 15.53 -19.04 -0.14
N ASN A 5 15.96 -17.77 -0.26
CA ASN A 5 15.66 -16.74 0.73
C ASN A 5 15.67 -15.31 0.11
N PRO A 6 14.51 -14.77 -0.32
CA PRO A 6 14.45 -13.44 -0.92
C PRO A 6 14.84 -12.37 0.11
N LYS A 7 15.54 -11.33 -0.36
CA LYS A 7 15.93 -10.19 0.47
C LYS A 7 14.68 -9.42 0.92
N LEU A 8 14.48 -9.34 2.23
CA LEU A 8 13.41 -8.54 2.83
C LEU A 8 13.91 -7.12 3.16
N TYR A 9 13.16 -6.15 2.66
CA TYR A 9 13.30 -4.73 2.98
C TYR A 9 12.32 -4.38 4.09
N CYS A 10 12.77 -3.58 5.04
CA CYS A 10 11.98 -3.17 6.19
C CYS A 10 11.82 -1.64 6.20
N LEU A 11 10.56 -1.18 6.22
CA LEU A 11 10.22 0.22 6.42
C LEU A 11 9.41 0.37 7.70
N GLU A 12 9.82 1.26 8.59
CA GLU A 12 8.95 1.76 9.63
C GLU A 12 8.18 2.97 9.10
N ILE A 13 6.87 2.96 9.28
CA ILE A 13 5.99 4.02 8.79
C ILE A 13 5.11 4.54 9.92
N ARG A 14 4.80 5.83 9.89
CA ARG A 14 3.94 6.48 10.89
C ARG A 14 3.17 7.64 10.30
N GLY A 15 2.07 7.99 10.96
CA GLY A 15 1.30 9.19 10.65
C GLY A 15 0.21 9.46 11.69
N ASP A 16 -0.22 10.72 11.74
CA ASP A 16 -1.22 11.17 12.72
C ASP A 16 -2.61 10.57 12.45
N PHE A 17 -2.90 10.27 11.19
CA PHE A 17 -4.18 9.74 10.73
C PHE A 17 -3.98 8.74 9.60
N ALA A 18 -4.92 7.81 9.45
CA ALA A 18 -4.95 6.91 8.30
C ALA A 18 -6.40 6.48 7.98
N CYS A 19 -6.68 6.21 6.70
CA CYS A 19 -7.98 5.67 6.29
C CYS A 19 -7.80 4.65 5.17
N PHE A 20 -7.75 3.38 5.56
CA PHE A 20 -7.71 2.24 4.67
C PHE A 20 -9.15 1.82 4.37
N THR A 21 -9.81 2.51 3.46
CA THR A 21 -11.26 2.41 3.26
C THR A 21 -11.72 0.99 2.94
N ARG A 22 -12.69 0.50 3.72
CA ARG A 22 -13.44 -0.72 3.45
C ARG A 22 -14.25 -0.58 2.16
N PRO A 23 -14.09 -1.47 1.16
CA PRO A 23 -14.77 -1.34 -0.12
C PRO A 23 -16.30 -1.47 -0.02
N GLU A 24 -16.82 -2.10 1.03
CA GLU A 24 -18.25 -2.23 1.33
C GLU A 24 -18.89 -0.91 1.83
N LEU A 25 -18.09 0.01 2.39
CA LEU A 25 -18.57 1.26 3.00
C LEU A 25 -17.95 2.47 2.30
N LYS A 26 -18.27 2.65 1.02
CA LYS A 26 -17.72 3.74 0.18
C LYS A 26 -18.37 5.10 0.38
N VAL A 27 -19.63 5.14 0.81
CA VAL A 27 -20.38 6.40 1.00
C VAL A 27 -19.91 7.11 2.27
N GLU A 28 -19.96 6.40 3.40
CA GLU A 28 -19.33 6.82 4.65
C GLU A 28 -18.05 6.02 4.84
N ARG A 29 -16.90 6.68 4.69
CA ARG A 29 -15.62 5.98 4.68
C ARG A 29 -15.35 5.41 6.06
N VAL A 30 -15.23 4.08 6.13
CA VAL A 30 -14.78 3.38 7.34
C VAL A 30 -13.46 2.72 7.04
N SER A 31 -12.44 3.03 7.84
CA SER A 31 -11.13 2.40 7.72
C SER A 31 -11.18 0.95 8.21
N TYR A 32 -10.37 0.08 7.60
CA TYR A 32 -9.87 -1.12 8.28
C TYR A 32 -9.11 -0.73 9.55
N ASP A 33 -8.95 -1.70 10.44
CA ASP A 33 -8.26 -1.56 11.72
C ASP A 33 -6.75 -1.35 11.56
N VAL A 34 -6.20 -1.83 10.45
CA VAL A 34 -4.77 -1.81 10.12
C VAL A 34 -4.56 -1.51 8.64
N ILE A 35 -3.32 -1.22 8.25
CA ILE A 35 -2.93 -1.02 6.86
C ILE A 35 -3.16 -2.28 6.01
N THR A 36 -3.71 -2.11 4.80
CA THR A 36 -3.87 -3.21 3.84
C THR A 36 -2.57 -3.49 3.09
N PRO A 37 -2.32 -4.74 2.63
CA PRO A 37 -1.15 -5.05 1.81
C PRO A 37 -1.03 -4.17 0.56
N SER A 38 -2.15 -3.85 -0.09
CA SER A 38 -2.21 -2.91 -1.22
C SER A 38 -1.66 -1.52 -0.88
N ALA A 39 -2.09 -0.94 0.24
CA ALA A 39 -1.63 0.37 0.69
C ALA A 39 -0.15 0.33 1.10
N ALA A 40 0.26 -0.73 1.80
CA ALA A 40 1.65 -0.97 2.17
C ALA A 40 2.56 -1.09 0.93
N ARG A 41 2.16 -1.87 -0.08
CA ARG A 41 2.88 -2.00 -1.37
C ARG A 41 3.06 -0.65 -2.05
N ASN A 42 2.03 0.20 -2.05
CA ASN A 42 2.09 1.52 -2.66
C ASN A 42 3.14 2.42 -2.00
N ILE A 43 3.39 2.30 -0.69
CA ILE A 43 4.43 3.08 0.00
C ILE A 43 5.82 2.77 -0.56
N PHE A 44 6.14 1.49 -0.77
CA PHE A 44 7.40 1.10 -1.43
C PHE A 44 7.48 1.64 -2.86
N GLN A 45 6.38 1.62 -3.60
CA GLN A 45 6.32 2.15 -4.98
C GLN A 45 6.53 3.67 -5.03
N CYS A 46 5.98 4.41 -4.05
CA CYS A 46 6.19 5.85 -3.91
C CYS A 46 7.67 6.19 -3.72
N ILE A 47 8.43 5.36 -3.00
CA ILE A 47 9.89 5.51 -2.83
C ILE A 47 10.60 5.17 -4.14
N PHE A 48 10.35 3.97 -4.67
CA PHE A 48 10.95 3.53 -5.91
C PHE A 48 10.08 2.49 -6.65
N TRP A 49 9.78 2.79 -7.90
CA TRP A 49 9.09 1.88 -8.80
C TRP A 49 9.62 2.00 -10.23
N LYS A 50 9.69 0.84 -10.90
CA LYS A 50 9.93 0.68 -12.35
C LYS A 50 9.12 -0.50 -12.86
N PRO A 51 8.81 -0.56 -14.18
CA PRO A 51 8.21 -1.75 -14.82
C PRO A 51 8.99 -3.05 -14.57
N ALA A 52 10.28 -2.93 -14.31
CA ALA A 52 11.21 -4.01 -14.04
C ALA A 52 11.12 -4.62 -12.65
N ILE A 53 10.34 -4.03 -11.73
CA ILE A 53 10.26 -4.47 -10.35
C ILE A 53 8.82 -4.57 -9.86
N GLN A 54 8.58 -5.53 -8.98
CA GLN A 54 7.34 -5.65 -8.22
C GLN A 54 7.65 -5.78 -6.73
N TRP A 55 6.81 -5.13 -5.92
CA TRP A 55 6.92 -5.18 -4.47
C TRP A 55 5.87 -6.14 -3.93
N HIS A 56 6.30 -7.11 -3.13
CA HIS A 56 5.41 -8.05 -2.46
C HIS A 56 5.55 -7.87 -0.95
N VAL A 57 4.48 -7.42 -0.30
CA VAL A 57 4.43 -7.32 1.16
C VAL A 57 4.35 -8.73 1.73
N ARG A 58 5.20 -9.03 2.71
CA ARG A 58 5.29 -10.35 3.35
C ARG A 58 4.84 -10.34 4.80
N ARG A 59 5.08 -9.24 5.51
CA ARG A 59 4.74 -9.11 6.92
C ARG A 59 4.44 -7.66 7.27
N ILE A 60 3.45 -7.46 8.12
CA ILE A 60 3.06 -6.17 8.67
C ILE A 60 3.08 -6.32 10.19
N GLU A 61 3.83 -5.48 10.87
CA GLU A 61 3.80 -5.38 12.33
C GLU A 61 3.11 -4.08 12.72
N VAL A 62 2.20 -4.15 13.68
CA VAL A 62 1.49 -3.02 14.25
C VAL A 62 2.25 -2.56 15.49
N LEU A 63 2.71 -1.30 15.48
CA LEU A 63 3.57 -0.76 16.54
C LEU A 63 2.80 0.09 17.56
N LYS A 64 1.58 0.53 17.22
CA LYS A 64 0.73 1.36 18.09
C LYS A 64 -0.67 0.76 18.26
N PRO A 65 -1.31 0.96 19.43
CA PRO A 65 -2.68 0.50 19.66
C PRO A 65 -3.65 1.05 18.61
N ILE A 66 -4.62 0.23 18.20
CA ILE A 66 -5.62 0.59 17.20
C ILE A 66 -6.59 1.63 17.79
N ARG A 67 -6.42 2.89 17.39
CA ARG A 67 -7.27 4.01 17.85
C ARG A 67 -8.04 4.58 16.68
N ARG A 68 -9.34 4.82 16.89
CA ARG A 68 -10.24 5.38 15.89
C ARG A 68 -10.66 6.80 16.26
N THR A 69 -10.99 7.59 15.25
CA THR A 69 -11.64 8.89 15.42
C THR A 69 -12.56 9.15 14.24
N SER A 70 -13.54 10.04 14.42
CA SER A 70 -14.39 10.52 13.34
C SER A 70 -13.93 11.89 12.86
N ILE A 71 -13.97 12.11 11.56
CA ILE A 71 -13.79 13.43 10.96
C ILE A 71 -14.95 13.72 10.02
N ARG A 72 -15.37 14.99 9.94
CA ARG A 72 -16.42 15.42 9.02
C ARG A 72 -15.84 16.40 8.00
N ARG A 73 -16.16 16.20 6.73
CA ARG A 73 -15.70 17.04 5.62
C ARG A 73 -16.86 17.44 4.73
N ASN A 74 -16.71 18.61 4.12
CA ASN A 74 -17.53 18.99 2.97
C ASN A 74 -16.88 18.40 1.72
N GLU A 75 -17.52 17.39 1.11
CA GLU A 75 -17.11 16.78 -0.15
C GLU A 75 -18.12 17.14 -1.26
N VAL A 76 -17.71 17.02 -2.52
CA VAL A 76 -18.62 17.16 -3.66
C VAL A 76 -19.46 15.89 -3.79
N GLY A 77 -20.78 16.03 -3.87
CA GLY A 77 -21.75 14.94 -3.84
C GLY A 77 -21.88 14.17 -5.16
N SER A 78 -21.46 14.75 -6.28
CA SER A 78 -21.57 14.13 -7.60
C SER A 78 -20.26 14.21 -8.39
N THR A 79 -20.03 13.19 -9.23
CA THR A 79 -18.98 13.23 -10.25
C THR A 79 -19.46 14.01 -11.46
N MET A 80 -18.59 14.82 -12.06
CA MET A 80 -18.90 15.49 -13.31
C MET A 80 -18.69 14.51 -14.48
N SER A 81 -19.73 14.30 -15.29
CA SER A 81 -19.62 13.50 -16.51
C SER A 81 -18.79 14.23 -17.57
N HIS A 82 -17.97 13.49 -18.33
CA HIS A 82 -17.27 14.05 -19.50
C HIS A 82 -18.21 14.60 -20.57
N LYS A 83 -19.49 14.24 -20.55
CA LYS A 83 -20.54 14.74 -21.47
C LYS A 83 -21.38 15.87 -20.88
N ALA A 84 -21.07 16.35 -19.68
CA ALA A 84 -21.85 17.38 -19.02
C ALA A 84 -21.77 18.70 -19.79
N THR A 85 -22.92 19.25 -20.17
CA THR A 85 -23.03 20.54 -20.86
C THR A 85 -23.19 21.72 -19.89
N LYS A 86 -23.55 21.44 -18.63
CA LYS A 86 -23.69 22.43 -17.56
C LYS A 86 -22.56 22.27 -16.53
N PRO A 87 -22.03 23.38 -15.98
CA PRO A 87 -21.04 23.31 -14.92
C PRO A 87 -21.65 22.72 -13.64
N LEU A 88 -20.81 22.06 -12.83
CA LEU A 88 -21.18 21.60 -11.51
C LEU A 88 -20.95 22.74 -10.51
N PHE A 89 -22.03 23.26 -9.93
CA PHE A 89 -21.96 24.26 -8.87
C PHE A 89 -21.80 23.58 -7.52
N ILE A 90 -20.66 23.82 -6.86
CA ILE A 90 -20.30 23.16 -5.60
C ILE A 90 -21.31 23.48 -4.49
N GLU A 91 -21.83 24.71 -4.45
CA GLU A 91 -22.79 25.13 -3.42
C GLU A 91 -24.11 24.34 -3.47
N GLU A 92 -24.52 23.89 -4.66
CA GLU A 92 -25.75 23.11 -4.86
C GLU A 92 -25.54 21.61 -4.63
N ASN A 93 -24.28 21.15 -4.60
CA ASN A 93 -23.93 19.73 -4.58
C ASN A 93 -22.90 19.40 -3.49
N ARG A 94 -22.89 20.19 -2.42
CA ARG A 94 -22.03 19.97 -1.26
C ARG A 94 -22.65 18.93 -0.34
N GLN A 95 -21.90 17.90 0.00
CA GLN A 95 -22.30 16.87 0.97
C GLN A 95 -21.36 16.88 2.16
N GLN A 96 -21.93 16.79 3.37
CA GLN A 96 -21.14 16.51 4.57
C GLN A 96 -20.98 15.01 4.70
N ARG A 97 -19.74 14.53 4.62
CA ARG A 97 -19.42 13.12 4.82
C ARG A 97 -18.61 12.96 6.09
N THR A 98 -19.01 11.98 6.89
CA THR A 98 -18.27 11.56 8.07
C THR A 98 -17.41 10.36 7.68
N ALA A 99 -16.14 10.39 8.07
CA ALA A 99 -15.23 9.27 7.91
C ALA A 99 -14.77 8.78 9.29
N TYR A 100 -14.81 7.47 9.48
CA TYR A 100 -14.27 6.78 10.66
C TYR A 100 -12.87 6.29 10.31
N ILE A 101 -11.87 7.01 10.82
CA ILE A 101 -10.47 6.87 10.47
C ILE A 101 -9.65 6.37 11.66
N LEU A 102 -8.42 5.93 11.39
CA LEU A 102 -7.44 5.65 12.42
C LEU A 102 -6.69 6.93 12.82
N ARG A 103 -6.20 6.98 14.05
CA ARG A 103 -5.35 8.05 14.57
C ARG A 103 -4.09 7.47 15.22
N ASP A 104 -2.99 8.22 15.13
CA ASP A 104 -1.72 7.91 15.78
C ASP A 104 -1.22 6.49 15.42
N VAL A 105 -1.07 6.24 14.11
CA VAL A 105 -0.70 4.91 13.60
C VAL A 105 0.80 4.78 13.37
N ALA A 106 1.32 3.58 13.62
CA ALA A 106 2.67 3.21 13.24
C ALA A 106 2.73 1.72 12.90
N TYR A 107 3.48 1.40 11.85
CA TYR A 107 3.64 0.04 11.36
C TYR A 107 5.08 -0.22 10.95
N ARG A 108 5.52 -1.47 11.03
CA ARG A 108 6.75 -1.94 10.40
C ARG A 108 6.38 -2.91 9.29
N ILE A 109 6.79 -2.58 8.07
CA ILE A 109 6.40 -3.30 6.86
C ILE A 109 7.61 -3.99 6.26
N TYR A 110 7.45 -5.29 6.04
CA TYR A 110 8.44 -6.13 5.37
C TYR A 110 7.96 -6.47 3.98
N ALA A 111 8.77 -6.14 2.98
CA ALA A 111 8.48 -6.45 1.59
C ALA A 111 9.71 -7.00 0.88
N GLU A 112 9.48 -7.87 -0.10
CA GLU A 112 10.50 -8.27 -1.05
C GLU A 112 10.33 -7.50 -2.36
N MET A 113 11.44 -7.34 -3.07
CA MET A 113 11.45 -6.80 -4.43
C MET A 113 11.73 -7.92 -5.42
N GLU A 114 10.74 -8.23 -6.24
CA GLU A 114 10.92 -9.14 -7.38
C GLU A 114 11.43 -8.35 -8.58
N PHE A 115 12.55 -8.79 -9.15
CA PHE A 115 13.02 -8.31 -10.45
C PHE A 115 12.37 -9.11 -11.57
N ILE A 116 11.77 -8.41 -12.53
CA ILE A 116 11.14 -8.99 -13.71
C ILE A 116 12.09 -8.82 -14.90
N PRO A 117 12.70 -9.92 -15.41
CA PRO A 117 13.52 -9.89 -16.62
C PRO A 117 12.76 -9.34 -17.82
N LEU A 118 13.45 -8.67 -18.74
CA LEU A 118 12.83 -7.98 -19.88
C LEU A 118 11.95 -8.92 -20.72
N GLU A 119 12.35 -10.17 -20.88
CA GLU A 119 11.65 -11.17 -21.69
C GLU A 119 10.28 -11.56 -21.11
N LYS A 120 10.09 -11.33 -19.80
CA LYS A 120 8.83 -11.62 -19.09
C LYS A 120 7.87 -10.43 -19.04
N ARG A 121 8.25 -9.28 -19.61
CA ARG A 121 7.44 -8.06 -19.59
C ARG A 121 6.53 -7.97 -20.82
N SER A 122 5.53 -7.09 -20.76
CA SER A 122 4.66 -6.82 -21.92
C SER A 122 5.46 -6.24 -23.10
N LYS A 123 4.98 -6.45 -24.34
CA LYS A 123 5.64 -5.93 -25.56
C LYS A 123 5.92 -4.43 -25.48
N LYS A 124 4.95 -3.65 -25.00
CA LYS A 124 5.09 -2.20 -24.79
C LYS A 124 6.25 -1.86 -23.85
N GLN A 125 6.38 -2.58 -22.73
CA GLN A 125 7.48 -2.38 -21.78
C GLN A 125 8.83 -2.81 -22.36
N GLN A 126 8.86 -3.80 -23.25
CA GLN A 126 10.08 -4.19 -23.95
C GLN A 126 10.53 -3.08 -24.92
N GLU A 127 9.60 -2.50 -25.68
CA GLU A 127 9.87 -1.40 -26.63
C GLU A 127 10.28 -0.10 -25.93
N GLU A 128 9.70 0.21 -24.78
CA GLU A 128 10.02 1.41 -23.99
C GLU A 128 11.38 1.30 -23.24
N CYS A 129 11.97 0.11 -23.17
CA CYS A 129 13.23 -0.12 -22.48
C CYS A 129 14.42 0.42 -23.28
N LYS A 130 14.95 1.58 -22.86
CA LYS A 130 16.06 2.26 -23.55
C LYS A 130 17.39 1.54 -23.42
N ASP A 131 17.67 0.96 -22.26
CA ASP A 131 18.94 0.28 -21.98
C ASP A 131 18.71 -0.99 -21.15
N PRO A 132 18.42 -2.12 -21.81
CA PRO A 132 18.21 -3.41 -21.15
C PRO A 132 19.40 -3.88 -20.31
N LYS A 133 20.64 -3.59 -20.75
CA LYS A 133 21.86 -4.08 -20.08
C LYS A 133 22.09 -3.35 -18.77
N ALA A 134 21.62 -2.11 -18.66
CA ALA A 134 21.69 -1.33 -17.43
C ALA A 134 20.59 -1.67 -16.42
N GLU A 135 19.64 -2.56 -16.71
CA GLU A 135 18.63 -3.00 -15.75
C GLU A 135 19.05 -4.28 -15.04
N THR A 136 19.71 -4.14 -13.89
CA THR A 136 20.10 -5.27 -13.04
C THR A 136 19.39 -5.23 -11.69
N PRO A 137 19.16 -6.38 -11.05
CA PRO A 137 18.65 -6.44 -9.68
C PRO A 137 19.47 -5.58 -8.70
N GLU A 138 20.80 -5.64 -8.78
CA GLU A 138 21.71 -4.94 -7.86
C GLU A 138 21.58 -3.42 -7.97
N LYS A 139 21.35 -2.89 -9.19
CA LYS A 139 21.11 -1.46 -9.40
C LYS A 139 19.82 -1.03 -8.71
N TYR A 140 18.75 -1.80 -8.85
CA TYR A 140 17.45 -1.45 -8.26
C TYR A 140 17.44 -1.57 -6.74
N ASP A 141 18.12 -2.58 -6.22
CA ASP A 141 18.44 -2.70 -4.80
C ASP A 141 19.15 -1.45 -4.28
N ALA A 142 20.23 -1.01 -4.95
CA ALA A 142 21.01 0.15 -4.54
C ALA A 142 20.18 1.45 -4.58
N ILE A 143 19.40 1.67 -5.64
CA ILE A 143 18.56 2.87 -5.77
C ILE A 143 17.49 2.92 -4.69
N PHE A 144 16.80 1.80 -4.43
CA PHE A 144 15.79 1.77 -3.37
C PHE A 144 16.41 2.06 -2.00
N LEU A 145 17.52 1.39 -1.66
CA LEU A 145 18.19 1.57 -0.39
C LEU A 145 18.67 3.00 -0.18
N GLU A 146 19.27 3.61 -1.20
CA GLU A 146 19.72 5.00 -1.14
C GLU A 146 18.55 5.95 -0.85
N ARG A 147 17.45 5.79 -1.60
CA ARG A 147 16.26 6.64 -1.43
C ARG A 147 15.59 6.45 -0.08
N ALA A 148 15.38 5.19 0.32
CA ALA A 148 14.72 4.86 1.56
C ALA A 148 15.53 5.38 2.78
N THR A 149 16.86 5.24 2.74
CA THR A 149 17.76 5.75 3.80
C THR A 149 17.78 7.28 3.85
N LYS A 150 17.72 7.96 2.70
CA LYS A 150 17.72 9.43 2.63
C LYS A 150 16.32 10.05 2.80
N GLY A 151 15.27 9.25 3.00
CA GLY A 151 13.89 9.74 3.05
C GLY A 151 13.37 10.30 1.70
N GLN A 152 13.99 9.92 0.59
CA GLN A 152 13.61 10.39 -0.74
C GLN A 152 12.51 9.53 -1.35
N CYS A 153 11.57 10.15 -2.04
CA CYS A 153 10.49 9.48 -2.75
C CYS A 153 10.17 10.19 -4.06
N PHE A 154 9.59 9.45 -5.01
CA PHE A 154 9.08 10.02 -6.26
C PHE A 154 7.77 10.79 -6.03
N THR A 155 6.89 10.23 -5.21
CA THR A 155 5.69 10.89 -4.71
C THR A 155 5.61 10.71 -3.21
N GLN A 156 5.08 11.71 -2.50
CA GLN A 156 4.89 11.63 -1.05
C GLN A 156 3.98 10.43 -0.72
N PRO A 157 4.45 9.43 0.04
CA PRO A 157 3.59 8.33 0.47
C PRO A 157 2.50 8.84 1.41
N TYR A 158 1.37 8.13 1.41
CA TYR A 158 0.19 8.46 2.19
C TYR A 158 -0.48 7.22 2.77
N LEU A 159 -1.20 7.38 3.87
CA LEU A 159 -1.85 6.30 4.62
C LEU A 159 -3.32 6.15 4.19
N GLY A 160 -3.50 5.51 3.04
CA GLY A 160 -4.80 5.18 2.44
C GLY A 160 -5.43 6.33 1.63
N CYS A 161 -5.61 7.51 2.22
CA CYS A 161 -6.06 8.71 1.51
C CYS A 161 -4.91 9.74 1.41
N ARG A 162 -4.84 10.50 0.31
CA ARG A 162 -3.77 11.50 0.06
C ARG A 162 -3.70 12.62 1.10
N GLU A 163 -4.78 12.86 1.83
CA GLU A 163 -4.85 13.84 2.92
C GLU A 163 -4.01 13.43 4.14
N PHE A 164 -3.64 12.16 4.23
CA PHE A 164 -2.92 11.58 5.36
C PHE A 164 -1.50 11.22 4.95
N THR A 165 -0.57 12.17 5.12
CA THR A 165 0.84 11.97 4.81
C THR A 165 1.45 10.85 5.63
N CYS A 166 2.30 10.04 5.00
CA CYS A 166 3.06 8.97 5.63
C CYS A 166 4.52 9.40 5.81
N SER A 167 5.01 9.42 7.05
CA SER A 167 6.45 9.43 7.32
C SER A 167 6.97 8.00 7.23
N PHE A 168 8.19 7.82 6.73
CA PHE A 168 8.82 6.52 6.63
C PHE A 168 10.30 6.59 6.96
N GLU A 169 10.85 5.48 7.43
CA GLU A 169 12.25 5.28 7.75
C GLU A 169 12.67 3.87 7.34
N TYR A 170 13.85 3.74 6.72
CA TYR A 170 14.41 2.44 6.39
C TYR A 170 15.08 1.82 7.61
N ILE A 171 14.75 0.57 7.90
CA ILE A 171 15.34 -0.18 9.02
C ILE A 171 16.30 -1.24 8.48
N PRO A 172 17.63 -1.05 8.62
CA PRO A 172 18.62 -2.07 8.33
C PRO A 172 18.35 -3.42 8.99
N ARG A 173 18.70 -4.49 8.27
CA ARG A 173 18.62 -5.85 8.80
C ARG A 173 19.55 -6.01 10.00
N GLY A 174 19.04 -6.58 11.09
CA GLY A 174 19.80 -6.84 12.31
C GLY A 174 19.87 -5.66 13.28
N GLN A 175 19.24 -4.52 12.96
CA GLN A 175 19.04 -3.46 13.94
C GLN A 175 18.02 -3.91 14.98
N GLU A 176 18.26 -3.57 16.25
CA GLU A 176 17.27 -3.75 17.31
C GLU A 176 16.01 -2.96 17.00
N GLN A 177 14.87 -3.59 17.26
CA GLN A 177 13.56 -3.13 16.85
C GLN A 177 12.63 -3.18 18.06
N ASP A 178 11.84 -2.12 18.25
CA ASP A 178 10.77 -2.15 19.22
C ASP A 178 9.81 -3.30 18.92
N LEU A 179 9.30 -3.93 19.97
CA LEU A 179 8.31 -4.99 19.83
C LEU A 179 7.00 -4.41 19.27
N PRO A 180 6.28 -5.17 18.43
CA PRO A 180 4.92 -4.83 18.06
C PRO A 180 4.01 -4.84 19.29
N ILE A 181 2.78 -4.35 19.12
CA ILE A 181 1.78 -4.40 20.18
C ILE A 181 1.53 -5.85 20.62
N ASP A 182 1.40 -6.07 21.92
CA ASP A 182 1.02 -7.37 22.49
C ASP A 182 -0.49 -7.58 22.40
N GLU A 183 -1.00 -7.63 21.16
CA GLU A 183 -2.41 -7.83 20.87
C GLU A 183 -2.57 -8.86 19.76
N SER A 184 -3.43 -9.86 20.00
CA SER A 184 -3.87 -10.80 18.98
C SER A 184 -5.34 -10.56 18.66
N ARG A 185 -5.69 -10.48 17.38
CA ARG A 185 -7.03 -10.15 16.90
C ARG A 185 -7.32 -10.80 15.55
N ASP A 186 -8.50 -11.39 15.41
CA ASP A 186 -9.05 -11.70 14.08
C ASP A 186 -9.55 -10.42 13.44
N LEU A 187 -8.94 -10.03 12.32
CA LEU A 187 -9.28 -8.80 11.59
C LEU A 187 -10.36 -9.06 10.54
N GLY A 188 -10.77 -10.32 10.36
CA GLY A 188 -11.75 -10.73 9.37
C GLY A 188 -11.23 -10.69 7.94
N ILE A 189 -12.15 -10.61 6.99
CA ILE A 189 -11.83 -10.45 5.58
C ILE A 189 -11.30 -9.04 5.33
N MET A 190 -10.09 -8.94 4.82
CA MET A 190 -9.43 -7.68 4.50
C MET A 190 -9.04 -7.63 3.02
N LEU A 191 -9.11 -6.44 2.42
CA LEU A 191 -8.60 -6.19 1.08
C LEU A 191 -7.10 -6.54 1.04
N PHE A 192 -6.74 -7.49 0.18
CA PHE A 192 -5.37 -7.83 -0.14
C PHE A 192 -4.81 -6.82 -1.14
N ASP A 193 -5.37 -6.81 -2.36
CA ASP A 193 -4.94 -5.93 -3.46
C ASP A 193 -5.99 -5.88 -4.59
N MET A 194 -5.72 -5.14 -5.65
CA MET A 194 -6.54 -5.11 -6.87
C MET A 194 -5.88 -5.97 -7.97
N ASP A 195 -6.66 -6.81 -8.67
CA ASP A 195 -6.11 -7.69 -9.70
C ASP A 195 -6.04 -7.04 -11.08
N PHE A 196 -4.98 -6.28 -11.31
CA PHE A 196 -4.70 -5.64 -12.60
C PHE A 196 -4.34 -6.64 -13.71
N GLU A 197 -3.99 -7.89 -13.40
CA GLU A 197 -3.72 -8.92 -14.41
C GLU A 197 -5.03 -9.40 -15.06
N GLN A 198 -6.10 -9.48 -14.29
CA GLN A 198 -7.40 -9.92 -14.78
C GLN A 198 -8.10 -8.83 -15.62
N ASN A 199 -8.08 -7.59 -15.13
CA ASN A 199 -8.69 -6.46 -15.86
C ASN A 199 -7.99 -5.15 -15.51
N LEU A 200 -7.30 -4.56 -16.50
CA LEU A 200 -6.60 -3.28 -16.33
C LEU A 200 -7.54 -2.09 -16.13
N GLN A 201 -8.75 -2.12 -16.70
CA GLN A 201 -9.69 -1.01 -16.67
C GLN A 201 -10.62 -1.05 -15.44
N CYS A 202 -10.97 -2.25 -15.00
CA CYS A 202 -11.81 -2.48 -13.83
C CYS A 202 -11.28 -3.70 -13.06
N PRO A 203 -10.12 -3.57 -12.37
CA PRO A 203 -9.52 -4.67 -11.65
C PRO A 203 -10.46 -5.12 -10.52
N PRO A 204 -10.75 -6.43 -10.38
CA PRO A 204 -11.50 -6.91 -9.24
C PRO A 204 -10.66 -6.85 -7.96
N PRO A 205 -11.28 -6.61 -6.80
CA PRO A 205 -10.60 -6.66 -5.51
C PRO A 205 -10.28 -8.11 -5.12
N LEU A 206 -9.08 -8.33 -4.62
CA LEU A 206 -8.63 -9.57 -3.98
C LEU A 206 -8.69 -9.40 -2.46
N PHE A 207 -9.12 -10.43 -1.75
CA PHE A 207 -9.21 -10.42 -0.30
C PHE A 207 -8.45 -11.58 0.33
N PHE A 208 -8.26 -11.53 1.65
CA PHE A 208 -7.74 -12.65 2.44
C PHE A 208 -8.30 -12.57 3.86
N GLN A 209 -8.29 -13.69 4.59
CA GLN A 209 -8.60 -13.69 6.01
C GLN A 209 -7.38 -13.19 6.79
N ALA A 210 -7.48 -11.98 7.33
CA ALA A 210 -6.39 -11.36 8.06
C ALA A 210 -6.46 -11.73 9.55
N GLN A 211 -5.36 -12.25 10.08
CA GLN A 211 -5.18 -12.50 11.51
C GLN A 211 -3.95 -11.74 11.98
N MET A 212 -4.09 -11.09 13.14
CA MET A 212 -2.99 -10.45 13.85
C MET A 212 -2.66 -11.30 15.07
N VAL A 213 -1.41 -11.73 15.19
CA VAL A 213 -0.90 -12.49 16.34
C VAL A 213 0.25 -11.72 16.95
N ASN A 214 0.10 -11.26 18.19
CA ASN A 214 1.05 -10.41 18.91
C ASN A 214 1.52 -9.23 18.05
N GLY A 215 0.56 -8.53 17.45
CA GLY A 215 0.79 -7.36 16.59
C GLY A 215 1.38 -7.70 15.21
N VAL A 216 1.60 -8.97 14.87
CA VAL A 216 2.15 -9.41 13.59
C VAL A 216 1.06 -9.95 12.68
N ILE A 217 1.08 -9.55 11.41
CA ILE A 217 0.21 -10.03 10.35
C ILE A 217 1.11 -10.59 9.24
N ASP A 218 1.02 -11.89 9.01
CA ASP A 218 1.66 -12.54 7.87
C ASP A 218 0.79 -12.35 6.61
N VAL A 219 1.43 -11.87 5.54
CA VAL A 219 0.74 -11.55 4.29
C VAL A 219 1.00 -12.68 3.29
N PRO A 220 -0.06 -13.40 2.84
CA PRO A 220 0.11 -14.52 1.92
C PRO A 220 0.60 -14.05 0.55
N HIS A 221 1.20 -14.98 -0.20
CA HIS A 221 1.54 -14.71 -1.60
C HIS A 221 0.27 -14.47 -2.42
N LYS A 222 0.30 -13.56 -3.42
CA LYS A 222 -0.84 -13.30 -4.34
C LYS A 222 -1.36 -14.58 -5.03
N SER A 223 -0.49 -15.58 -5.21
CA SER A 223 -0.82 -16.87 -5.82
C SER A 223 -1.17 -17.97 -4.80
N SER A 224 -1.21 -17.65 -3.50
CA SER A 224 -1.64 -18.59 -2.47
C SER A 224 -3.13 -18.91 -2.60
N LYS A 225 -3.53 -20.10 -2.13
CA LYS A 225 -4.93 -20.52 -2.01
C LYS A 225 -5.68 -19.72 -0.93
N GLU A 226 -4.97 -19.00 -0.07
CA GLU A 226 -5.53 -18.12 0.96
C GLU A 226 -6.13 -16.83 0.38
N ILE A 227 -5.81 -16.50 -0.88
CA ILE A 227 -6.37 -15.35 -1.57
C ILE A 227 -7.77 -15.68 -2.07
N LEU A 228 -8.74 -14.90 -1.60
CA LEU A 228 -10.13 -14.91 -2.00
C LEU A 228 -10.29 -13.99 -3.22
N ARG A 229 -10.77 -14.55 -4.34
CA ARG A 229 -10.92 -13.89 -5.64
C ARG A 229 -12.39 -13.68 -5.99
#